data_AF-A0A0S6VPY7-F1
#
_entry.id   AF-A0A0S6VPY7-F1
#
_cell.length_a   1.000
_cell.length_b   1.000
_cell.length_c   1.000
_cell.angle_alpha   90.00
_cell.angle_beta   90.00
_cell.angle_gamma   90.00
#
_symmetry.space_group_name_H-M   'P 1'
#
loop_
_entity.id
_entity.type
_entity.pdbx_description
1 polymer ?
#
loop_
_entity_poly.entity_id
_entity_poly.type
_entity_poly.pdbx_seq_one_letter_code
_entity_poly.pdbx_strand_id
1 'polypeptide(L)'
;MQFKSLQMRLVILFGACLLLTVGAVIVYNVIAARSTEKFVTGTTITLSSEELKMEILAQANAVAFEIQGYMNIAMATSRTLRDMLAGIKDPSINLKLDRNRINSILRSTLQQNPNFLGTYTLWEPNALDGLDAMYQGTPGHDATGRFIPYWNRGTADGSIIMDPLLDYENSELSESGIRKGEYYLLPRERKAECIIDPYYVIQGKIVWMTSLIAPILVNETFYGMAGVDITIENLQHIVQQTAQRFYHGAGTVAIVSFHGILAAHSTQPELIGKQLQAWRPEEWQATLE
;
A
#
# COMPACT_ATOMS: atom_id res chain seq x y z
N MET A 1 -42.51 73.34 -18.01
CA MET A 1 -42.93 73.44 -19.42
C MET A 1 -44.44 73.25 -19.50
N GLN A 2 -45.20 74.28 -19.87
CA GLN A 2 -46.66 74.15 -20.04
C GLN A 2 -46.96 73.64 -21.46
N PHE A 3 -47.27 72.35 -21.59
CA PHE A 3 -47.66 71.73 -22.86
C PHE A 3 -49.13 72.12 -23.20
N LYS A 4 -49.34 72.73 -24.38
CA LYS A 4 -50.60 73.33 -24.85
C LYS A 4 -51.57 72.36 -25.57
N SER A 5 -51.26 71.07 -25.71
CA SER A 5 -52.14 70.08 -26.36
C SER A 5 -52.40 68.87 -25.46
N LEU A 6 -53.67 68.51 -25.30
CA LEU A 6 -54.13 67.35 -24.53
C LEU A 6 -53.48 66.04 -25.05
N GLN A 7 -53.32 65.93 -26.37
CA GLN A 7 -52.69 64.79 -27.03
C GLN A 7 -51.20 64.66 -26.64
N MET A 8 -50.49 65.79 -26.51
CA MET A 8 -49.07 65.79 -26.15
C MET A 8 -48.84 65.36 -24.70
N ARG A 9 -49.76 65.69 -23.79
CA ARG A 9 -49.74 65.19 -22.40
C ARG A 9 -49.97 63.68 -22.33
N LEU A 10 -50.94 63.17 -23.10
CA LEU A 10 -51.23 61.74 -23.18
C LEU A 10 -50.05 60.93 -23.74
N VAL A 11 -49.41 61.42 -24.81
CA VAL A 11 -48.23 60.76 -25.42
C VAL A 11 -47.05 60.70 -24.44
N ILE A 12 -46.79 61.79 -23.70
CA ILE A 12 -45.74 61.80 -22.68
C ILE A 12 -46.05 60.83 -21.54
N LEU A 13 -47.30 60.78 -21.07
CA LEU A 13 -47.71 59.88 -19.99
C LEU A 13 -47.61 58.40 -20.40
N PHE A 14 -48.11 58.04 -21.58
CA PHE A 14 -48.02 56.68 -22.10
C PHE A 14 -46.58 56.29 -22.42
N GLY A 15 -45.77 57.18 -22.97
CA GLY A 15 -44.35 56.95 -23.20
C GLY A 15 -43.56 56.74 -21.91
N ALA A 16 -43.84 57.52 -20.87
CA ALA A 16 -43.22 57.36 -19.55
C ALA A 16 -43.65 56.04 -18.88
N CYS A 17 -44.93 55.68 -18.99
CA CYS A 17 -45.45 54.41 -18.46
C CYS A 17 -44.81 53.20 -19.17
N LEU A 18 -44.67 53.26 -20.50
CA LEU A 18 -44.00 52.23 -21.30
C LEU A 18 -42.52 52.07 -20.90
N LEU A 19 -41.80 53.18 -20.71
CA LEU A 19 -40.40 53.13 -20.28
C LEU A 19 -40.24 52.54 -18.87
N LEU A 20 -41.16 52.85 -17.96
CA LEU A 20 -41.16 52.31 -16.60
C LEU A 20 -41.43 50.80 -16.58
N THR A 21 -42.39 50.31 -17.36
CA THR A 21 -42.67 48.87 -17.41
C THR A 21 -41.52 48.09 -18.04
N VAL A 22 -40.96 48.60 -19.15
CA VAL A 22 -39.77 48.00 -19.79
C VAL A 22 -38.59 47.97 -18.81
N GLY A 23 -38.33 49.08 -18.10
CA GLY A 23 -37.29 49.15 -17.09
C GLY A 23 -37.50 48.14 -15.95
N ALA A 24 -38.72 48.03 -15.43
CA ALA A 24 -39.06 47.09 -14.36
C ALA A 24 -38.89 45.63 -14.81
N VAL A 25 -39.30 45.29 -16.04
CA VAL A 25 -39.12 43.95 -16.61
C VAL A 25 -37.64 43.62 -16.80
N ILE A 26 -36.83 44.57 -17.28
CA ILE A 26 -35.38 44.36 -17.43
C ILE A 26 -34.73 44.13 -16.07
N VAL A 27 -35.05 44.96 -15.06
CA VAL A 27 -34.51 44.82 -13.70
C VAL A 27 -34.91 43.48 -13.09
N TYR A 28 -36.19 43.08 -13.22
CA TYR A 28 -36.66 41.78 -12.75
C TYR A 28 -35.92 40.62 -13.44
N ASN A 29 -35.77 40.66 -14.77
CA ASN A 29 -35.04 39.63 -15.52
C ASN A 29 -33.57 39.54 -15.10
N VAL A 30 -32.91 40.67 -14.83
CA VAL A 30 -31.52 40.68 -14.35
C VAL A 30 -31.40 40.10 -12.93
N ILE A 31 -32.34 40.41 -12.04
CA ILE A 31 -32.36 39.85 -10.67
C ILE A 31 -32.65 38.35 -10.72
N ALA A 32 -33.65 37.93 -11.51
CA ALA A 32 -34.00 36.53 -11.70
C ALA A 32 -32.82 35.74 -12.31
N ALA A 33 -32.16 36.29 -13.33
CA ALA A 33 -30.96 35.68 -13.93
C ALA A 33 -29.83 35.52 -12.91
N ARG A 34 -29.53 36.55 -12.11
CA ARG A 34 -28.51 36.48 -11.05
C ARG A 34 -28.87 35.52 -9.92
N SER A 35 -30.15 35.39 -9.58
CA SER A 35 -30.63 34.45 -8.57
C SER A 35 -30.52 33.01 -9.06
N THR A 36 -30.90 32.76 -10.32
CA THR A 36 -30.74 31.46 -10.98
C THR A 36 -29.28 31.11 -11.12
N GLU A 37 -28.42 32.05 -11.52
CA GLU A 37 -26.97 31.86 -11.60
C GLU A 37 -26.40 31.39 -10.26
N LYS A 38 -26.75 32.04 -9.14
CA LYS A 38 -26.31 31.66 -7.79
C LYS A 38 -26.87 30.31 -7.30
N PHE A 39 -28.12 29.99 -7.62
CA PHE A 39 -28.73 28.72 -7.24
C PHE A 39 -28.16 27.55 -8.05
N VAL A 40 -27.93 27.75 -9.35
CA VAL A 40 -27.31 26.77 -10.25
C VAL A 40 -25.83 26.59 -9.90
N THR A 41 -25.04 27.65 -9.70
CA THR A 41 -23.63 27.49 -9.28
C THR A 41 -23.50 26.83 -7.91
N GLY A 42 -24.29 27.23 -6.91
CA GLY A 42 -24.21 26.63 -5.57
C GLY A 42 -24.55 25.14 -5.55
N THR A 43 -25.62 24.74 -6.25
CA THR A 43 -26.08 23.35 -6.30
C THR A 43 -25.19 22.48 -7.20
N THR A 44 -24.72 23.01 -8.33
CA THR A 44 -23.80 22.30 -9.24
C THR A 44 -22.43 22.09 -8.60
N ILE A 45 -21.87 23.06 -7.87
CA ILE A 45 -20.56 22.88 -7.21
C ILE A 45 -20.61 21.80 -6.13
N THR A 46 -21.68 21.75 -5.32
CA THR A 46 -21.80 20.75 -4.24
C THR A 46 -22.07 19.35 -4.79
N LEU A 47 -22.94 19.20 -5.80
CA LEU A 47 -23.22 17.91 -6.42
C LEU A 47 -22.02 17.39 -7.22
N SER A 48 -21.33 18.26 -7.97
CA SER A 48 -20.11 17.89 -8.68
C SER A 48 -18.97 17.54 -7.73
N SER A 49 -18.89 18.13 -6.54
CA SER A 49 -17.84 17.78 -5.56
C SER A 49 -18.04 16.39 -4.95
N GLU A 50 -19.29 16.00 -4.68
CA GLU A 50 -19.60 14.63 -4.20
C GLU A 50 -19.41 13.59 -5.31
N GLU A 51 -19.84 13.89 -6.54
CA GLU A 51 -19.60 13.03 -7.71
C GLU A 51 -18.09 12.84 -7.96
N LEU A 52 -17.29 13.92 -7.91
CA LEU A 52 -15.83 13.84 -7.99
C LEU A 52 -15.26 13.00 -6.85
N LYS A 53 -15.70 13.21 -5.61
CA LYS A 53 -15.20 12.44 -4.47
C LYS A 53 -15.48 10.95 -4.64
N MET A 54 -16.68 10.59 -5.07
CA MET A 54 -17.06 9.21 -5.35
C MET A 54 -16.22 8.60 -6.48
N GLU A 55 -15.95 9.35 -7.54
CA GLU A 55 -15.07 8.93 -8.63
C GLU A 55 -13.63 8.68 -8.13
N ILE A 56 -13.07 9.62 -7.36
CA ILE A 56 -11.73 9.48 -6.77
C ILE A 56 -11.65 8.25 -5.87
N LEU A 57 -12.65 8.03 -5.02
CA LEU A 57 -12.72 6.85 -4.15
C LEU A 57 -12.85 5.54 -4.94
N ALA A 58 -13.65 5.52 -6.01
CA ALA A 58 -13.77 4.36 -6.87
C ALA A 58 -12.44 4.01 -7.55
N GLN A 59 -11.69 5.01 -8.01
CA GLN A 59 -10.37 4.81 -8.61
C GLN A 59 -9.34 4.39 -7.55
N ALA A 60 -9.33 5.01 -6.37
CA ALA A 60 -8.48 4.60 -5.26
C ALA A 60 -8.73 3.14 -4.85
N ASN A 61 -10.00 2.72 -4.80
CA ASN A 61 -10.37 1.33 -4.54
C ASN A 61 -9.89 0.37 -5.65
N ALA A 62 -9.99 0.77 -6.92
CA ALA A 62 -9.49 -0.05 -8.02
C ALA A 62 -7.96 -0.30 -7.90
N VAL A 63 -7.21 0.73 -7.55
CA VAL A 63 -5.76 0.65 -7.31
C VAL A 63 -5.46 -0.19 -6.07
N ALA A 64 -6.24 -0.02 -5.00
CA ALA A 64 -6.12 -0.84 -3.80
C ALA A 64 -6.36 -2.33 -4.11
N PHE A 65 -7.34 -2.67 -4.95
CA PHE A 65 -7.57 -4.04 -5.39
C PHE A 65 -6.41 -4.61 -6.21
N GLU A 66 -5.79 -3.80 -7.08
CA GLU A 66 -4.62 -4.21 -7.85
C GLU A 66 -3.43 -4.53 -6.92
N ILE A 67 -3.14 -3.63 -5.97
CA ILE A 67 -2.10 -3.83 -4.96
C ILE A 67 -2.40 -5.04 -4.09
N GLN A 68 -3.66 -5.20 -3.66
CA GLN A 68 -4.11 -6.33 -2.86
C GLN A 68 -3.95 -7.65 -3.64
N GLY A 69 -4.25 -7.66 -4.94
CA GLY A 69 -4.02 -8.81 -5.81
C GLY A 69 -2.55 -9.22 -5.85
N TYR A 70 -1.66 -8.24 -6.00
CA TYR A 70 -0.21 -8.47 -5.99
C TYR A 70 0.27 -9.04 -4.65
N MET A 71 -0.15 -8.46 -3.52
CA MET A 71 0.18 -8.94 -2.18
C MET A 71 -0.42 -10.33 -1.89
N ASN A 72 -1.65 -10.59 -2.33
CA ASN A 72 -2.33 -11.87 -2.09
C ASN A 72 -1.58 -13.06 -2.70
N ILE A 73 -0.91 -12.88 -3.85
CA ILE A 73 -0.10 -13.94 -4.46
C ILE A 73 1.08 -14.33 -3.55
N ALA A 74 1.79 -13.35 -3.01
CA ALA A 74 2.89 -13.58 -2.08
C ALA A 74 2.40 -14.17 -0.74
N MET A 75 1.28 -13.68 -0.20
CA MET A 75 0.70 -14.22 1.03
C MET A 75 0.18 -15.65 0.84
N ALA A 76 -0.49 -15.96 -0.28
CA ALA A 76 -0.96 -17.30 -0.59
C ALA A 76 0.22 -18.29 -0.74
N THR A 77 1.33 -17.83 -1.31
CA THR A 77 2.56 -18.63 -1.39
C THR A 77 3.12 -18.90 0.01
N SER A 78 3.21 -17.88 0.86
CA SER A 78 3.67 -18.03 2.26
C SER A 78 2.80 -19.01 3.05
N ARG A 79 1.47 -18.92 2.88
CA ARG A 79 0.50 -19.88 3.44
C ARG A 79 0.75 -21.31 2.96
N THR A 80 1.00 -21.48 1.66
CA THR A 80 1.24 -22.79 1.04
C THR A 80 2.54 -23.41 1.57
N LEU A 81 3.61 -22.62 1.65
CA LEU A 81 4.87 -23.04 2.26
C LEU A 81 4.67 -23.41 3.73
N ARG A 82 3.96 -22.57 4.50
CA ARG A 82 3.60 -22.85 5.88
C ARG A 82 2.86 -24.18 6.01
N ASP A 83 1.81 -24.43 5.24
CA ASP A 83 1.01 -25.65 5.34
C ASP A 83 1.83 -26.91 5.09
N MET A 84 2.66 -26.86 4.05
CA MET A 84 3.59 -27.94 3.75
C MET A 84 4.56 -28.19 4.91
N LEU A 85 5.16 -27.13 5.46
CA LEU A 85 6.13 -27.22 6.56
C LEU A 85 5.49 -27.63 7.88
N ALA A 86 4.26 -27.21 8.16
CA ALA A 86 3.48 -27.63 9.33
C ALA A 86 3.26 -29.15 9.33
N GLY A 87 3.10 -29.76 8.15
CA GLY A 87 2.99 -31.22 8.00
C GLY A 87 4.19 -32.01 8.54
N ILE A 88 5.36 -31.39 8.71
CA ILE A 88 6.53 -32.01 9.35
C ILE A 88 6.28 -32.23 10.85
N LYS A 89 5.50 -31.33 11.48
CA LYS A 89 5.21 -31.33 12.91
C LYS A 89 3.83 -31.88 13.27
N ASP A 90 2.93 -31.94 12.31
CA ASP A 90 1.64 -32.59 12.47
C ASP A 90 1.81 -34.12 12.58
N PRO A 91 1.50 -34.74 13.73
CA PRO A 91 1.64 -36.18 13.92
C PRO A 91 0.72 -37.02 13.01
N SER A 92 -0.39 -36.44 12.54
CA SER A 92 -1.34 -37.12 11.65
C SER A 92 -0.85 -37.19 10.20
N ILE A 93 -0.01 -36.23 9.79
CA ILE A 93 0.60 -36.17 8.45
C ILE A 93 1.97 -36.85 8.45
N ASN A 94 2.80 -36.56 9.47
CA ASN A 94 4.13 -37.12 9.67
C ASN A 94 5.06 -36.96 8.44
N LEU A 95 5.02 -35.79 7.79
CA LEU A 95 5.80 -35.52 6.59
C LEU A 95 7.31 -35.55 6.91
N LYS A 96 8.09 -36.18 6.04
CA LYS A 96 9.56 -36.28 6.18
C LYS A 96 10.26 -35.45 5.10
N LEU A 97 10.67 -34.25 5.49
CA LEU A 97 11.52 -33.37 4.69
C LEU A 97 12.78 -33.04 5.48
N ASP A 98 13.94 -33.15 4.83
CA ASP A 98 15.21 -32.66 5.35
C ASP A 98 15.45 -31.20 4.90
N ARG A 99 16.46 -30.56 5.50
CA ARG A 99 16.88 -29.19 5.17
C ARG A 99 17.11 -28.97 3.67
N ASN A 100 17.69 -29.95 2.97
CA ASN A 100 18.01 -29.85 1.54
C ASN A 100 16.77 -29.87 0.65
N ARG A 101 15.78 -30.71 0.98
CA ARG A 101 14.49 -30.75 0.30
C ARG A 101 13.72 -29.45 0.51
N ILE A 102 13.71 -28.92 1.74
CA ILE A 102 13.06 -27.64 2.03
C ILE A 102 13.73 -26.51 1.24
N ASN A 103 15.05 -26.44 1.24
CA ASN A 103 15.81 -25.48 0.43
C ASN A 103 15.50 -25.60 -1.08
N SER A 104 15.40 -26.82 -1.59
CA SER A 104 15.06 -27.04 -3.01
C SER A 104 13.66 -26.53 -3.35
N ILE A 105 12.70 -26.69 -2.44
CA ILE A 105 11.34 -26.17 -2.60
C ILE A 105 11.35 -24.64 -2.56
N LEU A 106 11.97 -24.03 -1.55
CA LEU A 106 12.07 -22.56 -1.45
C LEU A 106 12.71 -21.94 -2.70
N ARG A 107 13.83 -22.50 -3.16
CA ARG A 107 14.52 -22.08 -4.38
C ARG A 107 13.62 -22.22 -5.62
N SER A 108 12.92 -23.34 -5.75
CA SER A 108 12.01 -23.58 -6.87
C SER A 108 10.83 -22.59 -6.85
N THR A 109 10.24 -22.36 -5.68
CA THR A 109 9.18 -21.38 -5.48
C THR A 109 9.64 -19.98 -5.89
N LEU A 110 10.84 -19.56 -5.48
CA LEU A 110 11.40 -18.28 -5.93
C LEU A 110 11.59 -18.26 -7.44
N GLN A 111 12.20 -19.31 -8.01
CA GLN A 111 12.47 -19.39 -9.45
C GLN A 111 11.19 -19.28 -10.30
N GLN A 112 10.10 -19.91 -9.87
CA GLN A 112 8.81 -19.89 -10.58
C GLN A 112 8.01 -18.59 -10.38
N ASN A 113 8.45 -17.72 -9.47
CA ASN A 113 7.79 -16.44 -9.18
C ASN A 113 8.76 -15.28 -9.42
N PRO A 114 8.84 -14.75 -10.66
CA PRO A 114 9.74 -13.65 -11.03
C PRO A 114 9.54 -12.37 -10.20
N ASN A 115 8.32 -12.18 -9.71
CA ASN A 115 7.93 -10.99 -8.96
C ASN A 115 8.32 -11.02 -7.47
N PHE A 116 8.86 -12.14 -6.98
CA PHE A 116 9.34 -12.25 -5.60
C PHE A 116 10.82 -11.87 -5.53
N LEU A 117 11.16 -11.14 -4.47
CA LEU A 117 12.54 -10.83 -4.12
C LEU A 117 13.20 -12.04 -3.44
N GLY A 118 12.48 -12.69 -2.53
CA GLY A 118 13.00 -13.84 -1.81
C GLY A 118 11.92 -14.72 -1.18
N THR A 119 12.32 -15.95 -0.86
CA THR A 119 11.51 -16.95 -0.16
C THR A 119 12.33 -17.54 0.98
N TYR A 120 11.70 -17.73 2.13
CA TYR A 120 12.41 -18.19 3.32
C TYR A 120 11.51 -18.94 4.28
N THR A 121 12.18 -19.62 5.20
CA THR A 121 11.58 -20.10 6.43
C THR A 121 12.53 -19.85 7.59
N LEU A 122 11.97 -19.64 8.76
CA LEU A 122 12.72 -19.46 10.00
C LEU A 122 12.08 -20.34 11.06
N TRP A 123 12.82 -21.34 11.55
CA TRP A 123 12.34 -22.32 12.54
C TRP A 123 12.78 -21.98 13.93
N GLU A 124 12.02 -22.24 15.00
CA GLU A 124 12.48 -22.18 16.40
C GLU A 124 13.79 -22.97 16.63
N PRO A 125 14.62 -22.62 17.64
CA PRO A 125 15.85 -23.35 17.92
C PRO A 125 15.59 -24.85 18.09
N ASN A 126 16.34 -25.68 17.37
CA ASN A 126 16.21 -27.13 17.27
C ASN A 126 14.83 -27.62 16.80
N ALA A 127 13.95 -26.73 16.34
CA ALA A 127 12.57 -27.07 16.11
C ALA A 127 12.38 -27.88 14.84
N LEU A 128 13.18 -27.71 13.78
CA LEU A 128 13.00 -28.49 12.55
C LEU A 128 13.34 -29.97 12.77
N ASP A 129 14.58 -30.27 13.13
CA ASP A 129 15.15 -31.62 13.15
C ASP A 129 15.98 -31.94 14.39
N GLY A 130 16.17 -30.97 15.31
CA GLY A 130 17.00 -31.14 16.50
C GLY A 130 18.51 -31.19 16.24
N LEU A 131 18.95 -30.79 15.04
CA LEU A 131 20.35 -30.93 14.61
C LEU A 131 21.08 -29.59 14.45
N ASP A 132 20.57 -28.47 14.98
CA ASP A 132 21.14 -27.13 14.75
C ASP A 132 22.65 -27.08 15.05
N ALA A 133 23.10 -27.71 16.13
CA ALA A 133 24.51 -27.75 16.51
C ALA A 133 25.45 -28.31 15.41
N MET A 134 24.95 -29.20 14.55
CA MET A 134 25.72 -29.80 13.45
C MET A 134 25.90 -28.85 12.26
N TYR A 135 25.11 -27.78 12.18
CA TYR A 135 25.07 -26.87 11.04
C TYR A 135 25.66 -25.48 11.33
N GLN A 136 26.20 -25.25 12.53
CA GLN A 136 26.82 -23.98 12.92
C GLN A 136 27.90 -23.55 11.92
N GLY A 137 27.75 -22.35 11.34
CA GLY A 137 28.70 -21.78 10.39
C GLY A 137 28.84 -22.53 9.06
N THR A 138 28.00 -23.54 8.80
CA THR A 138 27.94 -24.19 7.48
C THR A 138 27.28 -23.27 6.46
N PRO A 139 27.51 -23.44 5.15
CA PRO A 139 26.88 -22.59 4.13
C PRO A 139 25.36 -22.50 4.30
N GLY A 140 24.83 -21.26 4.28
CA GLY A 140 23.40 -20.99 4.50
C GLY A 140 22.95 -20.98 5.96
N HIS A 141 23.87 -21.07 6.92
CA HIS A 141 23.58 -21.03 8.35
C HIS A 141 24.43 -19.96 9.05
N ASP A 142 23.91 -19.43 10.16
CA ASP A 142 24.66 -18.55 11.03
C ASP A 142 25.42 -19.34 12.11
N ALA A 143 25.95 -18.63 13.12
CA ALA A 143 26.68 -19.24 14.24
C ALA A 143 25.81 -20.15 15.14
N THR A 144 24.47 -20.05 15.06
CA THR A 144 23.55 -20.88 15.86
C THR A 144 23.30 -22.24 15.20
N GLY A 145 23.41 -22.31 13.87
CA GLY A 145 23.10 -23.50 13.07
C GLY A 145 21.59 -23.75 12.91
N ARG A 146 20.76 -22.80 13.36
CA ARG A 146 19.31 -22.77 13.18
C ARG A 146 18.94 -22.83 11.70
N PHE A 147 17.83 -23.50 11.38
CA PHE A 147 17.37 -23.55 9.99
C PHE A 147 16.64 -22.26 9.60
N ILE A 148 17.40 -21.33 9.00
CA ILE A 148 16.97 -19.97 8.67
C ILE A 148 17.32 -19.55 7.22
N PRO A 149 17.11 -20.41 6.20
CA PRO A 149 17.54 -20.09 4.84
C PRO A 149 16.72 -18.95 4.22
N TYR A 150 17.42 -18.03 3.56
CA TYR A 150 16.86 -16.99 2.71
C TYR A 150 17.33 -17.17 1.28
N TRP A 151 16.46 -17.71 0.42
CA TRP A 151 16.68 -17.71 -1.01
C TRP A 151 16.25 -16.36 -1.56
N ASN A 152 17.17 -15.65 -2.22
CA ASN A 152 16.90 -14.31 -2.72
C ASN A 152 17.52 -14.07 -4.09
N ARG A 153 17.01 -13.06 -4.80
CA ARG A 153 17.57 -12.60 -6.07
C ARG A 153 18.67 -11.58 -5.79
N GLY A 154 19.93 -11.97 -5.99
CA GLY A 154 21.06 -11.06 -5.89
C GLY A 154 20.94 -9.89 -6.88
N THR A 155 21.34 -8.70 -6.44
CA THR A 155 21.14 -7.44 -7.19
C THR A 155 22.12 -7.24 -8.35
N ALA A 156 23.21 -8.01 -8.42
CA ALA A 156 24.26 -7.83 -9.42
C ALA A 156 23.92 -8.44 -10.79
N ASP A 157 23.24 -9.59 -10.80
CA ASP A 157 22.94 -10.37 -12.02
C ASP A 157 21.57 -11.07 -12.00
N GLY A 158 20.78 -10.88 -10.94
CA GLY A 158 19.49 -11.57 -10.75
C GLY A 158 19.63 -13.06 -10.44
N SER A 159 20.85 -13.52 -10.11
CA SER A 159 21.08 -14.91 -9.70
C SER A 159 20.35 -15.22 -8.39
N ILE A 160 19.89 -16.47 -8.28
CA ILE A 160 19.27 -16.96 -7.05
C ILE A 160 20.37 -17.50 -6.15
N ILE A 161 20.57 -16.83 -5.01
CA ILE A 161 21.54 -17.17 -3.99
C ILE A 161 20.84 -17.53 -2.67
N MET A 162 21.58 -18.13 -1.74
CA MET A 162 21.09 -18.48 -0.41
C MET A 162 21.98 -17.84 0.66
N ASP A 163 21.36 -17.01 1.48
CA ASP A 163 21.97 -16.37 2.65
C ASP A 163 21.23 -16.83 3.92
N PRO A 164 21.86 -16.80 5.10
CA PRO A 164 21.12 -16.92 6.35
C PRO A 164 20.32 -15.63 6.63
N LEU A 165 19.12 -15.76 7.20
CA LEU A 165 18.35 -14.60 7.69
C LEU A 165 19.15 -13.84 8.77
N LEU A 166 19.01 -12.52 8.78
CA LEU A 166 19.75 -11.61 9.68
C LEU A 166 18.80 -10.86 10.60
N ASP A 167 19.28 -10.43 11.77
CA ASP A 167 18.54 -9.58 12.70
C ASP A 167 17.19 -10.14 13.18
N TYR A 168 16.90 -11.43 13.00
CA TYR A 168 15.58 -11.99 13.30
C TYR A 168 15.20 -11.87 14.79
N GLU A 169 16.13 -11.99 15.75
CA GLU A 169 15.85 -11.73 17.18
C GLU A 169 16.09 -10.25 17.58
N ASN A 170 16.43 -9.37 16.64
CA ASN A 170 16.82 -7.99 16.93
C ASN A 170 15.59 -7.10 17.21
N SER A 171 15.46 -6.67 18.48
CA SER A 171 14.36 -5.82 18.93
C SER A 171 14.65 -4.32 18.85
N GLU A 172 15.83 -3.91 18.35
CA GLU A 172 16.15 -2.51 18.13
C GLU A 172 15.26 -1.91 17.04
N LEU A 173 14.79 -0.69 17.27
CA LEU A 173 14.00 0.07 16.30
C LEU A 173 14.90 0.62 15.18
N SER A 174 14.42 0.51 13.95
CA SER A 174 14.98 1.18 12.78
C SER A 174 14.63 2.68 12.79
N GLU A 175 15.16 3.44 11.81
CA GLU A 175 14.77 4.84 11.58
C GLU A 175 13.27 5.02 11.32
N SER A 176 12.59 3.99 10.81
CA SER A 176 11.15 4.02 10.55
C SER A 176 10.31 3.69 11.79
N GLY A 177 10.95 3.30 12.90
CA GLY A 177 10.27 2.96 14.17
C GLY A 177 9.80 1.51 14.26
N ILE A 178 10.29 0.63 13.38
CA ILE A 178 9.94 -0.79 13.33
C ILE A 178 11.14 -1.61 13.84
N ARG A 179 10.92 -2.71 14.57
CA ARG A 179 12.05 -3.55 15.03
C ARG A 179 12.76 -4.17 13.83
N LYS A 180 14.09 -4.25 13.84
CA LYS A 180 14.86 -4.88 12.75
C LYS A 180 14.41 -6.34 12.51
N GLY A 181 14.09 -7.06 13.57
CA GLY A 181 13.55 -8.42 13.52
C GLY A 181 12.03 -8.53 13.42
N GLU A 182 11.29 -7.44 13.16
CA GLU A 182 9.81 -7.45 13.18
C GLU A 182 9.20 -8.55 12.32
N TYR A 183 9.84 -8.85 11.18
CA TYR A 183 9.43 -9.89 10.25
C TYR A 183 9.35 -11.28 10.90
N TYR A 184 10.10 -11.55 11.97
CA TYR A 184 9.97 -12.80 12.72
C TYR A 184 9.31 -12.59 14.08
N LEU A 185 9.60 -11.47 14.77
CA LEU A 185 9.08 -11.19 16.10
C LEU A 185 7.55 -11.07 16.10
N LEU A 186 6.98 -10.32 15.14
CA LEU A 186 5.54 -10.08 15.06
C LEU A 186 4.71 -11.35 14.85
N PRO A 187 4.99 -12.20 13.83
CA PRO A 187 4.22 -13.43 13.64
C PRO A 187 4.42 -14.44 14.78
N ARG A 188 5.59 -14.43 15.45
CA ARG A 188 5.83 -15.24 16.66
C ARG A 188 4.94 -14.79 17.82
N GLU A 189 4.88 -13.49 18.08
CA GLU A 189 4.10 -12.90 19.18
C GLU A 189 2.59 -13.01 18.94
N ARG A 190 2.14 -12.70 17.72
CA ARG A 190 0.73 -12.66 17.36
C ARG A 190 0.16 -14.02 17.02
N LYS A 191 1.01 -14.99 16.63
CA LYS A 191 0.60 -16.28 16.06
C LYS A 191 -0.40 -16.10 14.91
N ALA A 192 -0.19 -15.06 14.12
CA ALA A 192 -1.05 -14.67 13.01
C ALA A 192 -0.21 -14.31 11.79
N GLU A 193 -0.84 -14.34 10.62
CA GLU A 193 -0.22 -13.86 9.38
C GLU A 193 0.04 -12.36 9.47
N CYS A 194 1.17 -11.94 8.91
CA CYS A 194 1.64 -10.55 9.03
C CYS A 194 2.13 -10.04 7.67
N ILE A 195 1.85 -8.77 7.40
CA ILE A 195 2.49 -7.99 6.34
C ILE A 195 3.31 -6.93 7.04
N ILE A 196 4.63 -6.94 6.81
CA ILE A 196 5.57 -6.08 7.54
C ILE A 196 5.68 -4.75 6.83
N ASP A 197 5.71 -3.65 7.59
CA ASP A 197 5.92 -2.32 7.04
C ASP A 197 7.20 -2.24 6.20
N PRO A 198 7.27 -1.33 5.20
CA PRO A 198 8.42 -1.22 4.32
C PRO A 198 9.74 -1.03 5.08
N TYR A 199 10.72 -1.85 4.75
CA TYR A 199 12.09 -1.74 5.23
C TYR A 199 13.08 -2.03 4.10
N TYR A 200 14.37 -1.79 4.32
CA TYR A 200 15.39 -2.04 3.32
C TYR A 200 16.42 -3.05 3.78
N VAL A 201 17.01 -3.74 2.80
CA VAL A 201 18.26 -4.50 2.99
C VAL A 201 19.35 -3.89 2.12
N ILE A 202 20.60 -4.21 2.48
CA ILE A 202 21.78 -3.82 1.70
C ILE A 202 22.29 -5.06 0.97
N GLN A 203 22.04 -5.12 -0.33
CA GLN A 203 22.57 -6.17 -1.21
C GLN A 203 23.37 -5.47 -2.33
N GLY A 204 24.53 -4.88 -2.01
CA GLY A 204 25.28 -4.03 -2.95
C GLY A 204 24.63 -2.68 -3.29
N LYS A 205 23.31 -2.56 -3.14
CA LYS A 205 22.50 -1.34 -3.14
C LYS A 205 21.39 -1.45 -2.09
N ILE A 206 20.78 -0.32 -1.74
CA ILE A 206 19.57 -0.29 -0.91
C ILE A 206 18.41 -0.83 -1.73
N VAL A 207 17.70 -1.84 -1.20
CA VAL A 207 16.49 -2.40 -1.81
C VAL A 207 15.36 -2.32 -0.81
N TRP A 208 14.33 -1.54 -1.12
CA TRP A 208 13.11 -1.45 -0.33
C TRP A 208 12.19 -2.65 -0.61
N MET A 209 11.72 -3.28 0.45
CA MET A 209 10.84 -4.44 0.40
C MET A 209 9.77 -4.41 1.50
N THR A 210 8.82 -5.31 1.37
CA THR A 210 7.90 -5.73 2.44
C THR A 210 7.83 -7.25 2.45
N SER A 211 7.52 -7.81 3.62
CA SER A 211 7.47 -9.24 3.86
C SER A 211 6.06 -9.70 4.17
N LEU A 212 5.65 -10.79 3.53
CA LEU A 212 4.36 -11.45 3.74
C LEU A 212 4.62 -12.78 4.39
N ILE A 213 4.08 -12.99 5.59
CA ILE A 213 4.58 -14.01 6.51
C ILE A 213 3.44 -14.81 7.09
N ALA A 214 3.60 -16.13 7.08
CA ALA A 214 2.65 -17.08 7.64
C ALA A 214 3.34 -17.91 8.75
N PRO A 215 2.82 -17.87 9.99
CA PRO A 215 3.40 -18.62 11.11
C PRO A 215 3.08 -20.12 11.00
N ILE A 216 4.07 -20.97 11.27
CA ILE A 216 3.96 -22.43 11.31
C ILE A 216 3.49 -22.83 12.72
N LEU A 217 2.20 -23.15 12.82
CA LEU A 217 1.53 -23.51 14.08
C LEU A 217 1.04 -24.96 13.99
N VAL A 218 1.38 -25.78 14.99
CA VAL A 218 0.77 -27.10 15.19
C VAL A 218 0.37 -27.23 16.65
N ASN A 219 -0.90 -27.52 16.92
CA ASN A 219 -1.48 -27.56 18.27
C ASN A 219 -1.13 -26.28 19.08
N GLU A 220 -1.37 -25.11 18.48
CA GLU A 220 -1.07 -23.78 19.05
C GLU A 220 0.41 -23.49 19.35
N THR A 221 1.31 -24.44 19.10
CA THR A 221 2.75 -24.30 19.27
C THR A 221 3.35 -23.68 18.03
N PHE A 222 4.09 -22.59 18.22
CA PHE A 222 4.85 -21.93 17.15
C PHE A 222 6.16 -22.67 16.92
N TYR A 223 6.35 -23.19 15.71
CA TYR A 223 7.58 -23.87 15.29
C TYR A 223 8.46 -23.00 14.41
N GLY A 224 7.96 -21.85 13.97
CA GLY A 224 8.64 -20.99 13.00
C GLY A 224 7.67 -20.25 12.10
N MET A 225 8.18 -19.74 10.97
CA MET A 225 7.39 -19.10 9.94
C MET A 225 7.92 -19.40 8.54
N ALA A 226 7.06 -19.17 7.54
CA ALA A 226 7.43 -19.11 6.14
C ALA A 226 7.08 -17.73 5.60
N GLY A 227 7.93 -17.17 4.75
CA GLY A 227 7.76 -15.82 4.24
C GLY A 227 8.19 -15.65 2.80
N VAL A 228 7.60 -14.63 2.17
CA VAL A 228 7.94 -14.14 0.84
C VAL A 228 8.18 -12.65 0.94
N ASP A 229 9.31 -12.20 0.39
CA ASP A 229 9.61 -10.78 0.23
C ASP A 229 9.26 -10.33 -1.19
N ILE A 230 8.70 -9.13 -1.29
CA ILE A 230 8.44 -8.45 -2.56
C ILE A 230 9.12 -7.09 -2.58
N THR A 231 9.63 -6.67 -3.73
CA THR A 231 10.19 -5.33 -3.86
C THR A 231 9.08 -4.28 -3.85
N ILE A 232 9.38 -3.15 -3.23
CA ILE A 232 8.53 -1.97 -3.28
C ILE A 232 8.55 -1.32 -4.67
N GLU A 233 9.58 -1.57 -5.48
CA GLU A 233 9.73 -1.05 -6.84
C GLU A 233 8.49 -1.31 -7.72
N ASN A 234 7.87 -2.49 -7.60
CA ASN A 234 6.64 -2.80 -8.33
C ASN A 234 5.45 -1.96 -7.85
N LEU A 235 5.32 -1.76 -6.54
CA LEU A 235 4.29 -0.89 -5.97
C LEU A 235 4.51 0.57 -6.40
N GLN A 236 5.77 1.00 -6.47
CA GLN A 236 6.16 2.31 -6.96
C GLN A 236 5.75 2.52 -8.43
N HIS A 237 5.95 1.51 -9.27
CA HIS A 237 5.49 1.56 -10.66
C HIS A 237 3.96 1.67 -10.78
N ILE A 238 3.22 0.90 -9.99
CA ILE A 238 1.75 0.96 -9.96
C ILE A 238 1.30 2.39 -9.63
N VAL A 239 1.76 2.98 -8.52
CA VAL A 239 1.31 4.32 -8.12
C VAL A 239 1.71 5.41 -9.12
N GLN A 240 2.87 5.29 -9.77
CA GLN A 240 3.30 6.22 -10.82
C GLN A 240 2.41 6.16 -12.06
N GLN A 241 2.09 4.95 -12.54
CA GLN A 241 1.20 4.75 -13.67
C GLN A 241 -0.22 5.24 -13.36
N THR A 242 -0.72 4.94 -12.16
CA THR A 242 -2.01 5.44 -11.69
C THR A 242 -2.02 6.96 -11.69
N ALA A 243 -1.04 7.62 -11.08
CA ALA A 243 -0.99 9.07 -10.99
C ALA A 243 -0.96 9.75 -12.36
N GLN A 244 -0.20 9.20 -13.32
CA GLN A 244 -0.17 9.73 -14.70
C GLN A 244 -1.54 9.65 -15.40
N ARG A 245 -2.29 8.57 -15.16
CA ARG A 245 -3.65 8.40 -15.71
C ARG A 245 -4.66 9.29 -15.00
N PHE A 246 -4.43 9.57 -13.72
CA PHE A 246 -5.33 10.33 -12.86
C PHE A 246 -5.28 11.82 -13.17
N TYR A 247 -6.37 12.35 -13.75
CA TYR A 247 -6.51 13.77 -14.16
C TYR A 247 -5.28 14.31 -14.92
N HIS A 248 -4.78 13.55 -15.90
CA HIS A 248 -3.60 13.91 -16.70
C HIS A 248 -2.33 14.22 -15.87
N GLY A 249 -2.12 13.51 -14.77
CA GLY A 249 -0.95 13.70 -13.91
C GLY A 249 -1.10 14.77 -12.84
N ALA A 250 -2.29 15.35 -12.67
CA ALA A 250 -2.53 16.38 -11.66
C ALA A 250 -2.64 15.82 -10.23
N GLY A 251 -2.93 14.52 -10.07
CA GLY A 251 -3.04 13.90 -8.76
C GLY A 251 -1.76 13.23 -8.26
N THR A 252 -1.74 12.97 -6.96
CA THR A 252 -0.68 12.19 -6.29
C THR A 252 -1.28 10.95 -5.68
N VAL A 253 -0.59 9.81 -5.84
CA VAL A 253 -0.98 8.52 -5.28
C VAL A 253 0.15 8.05 -4.39
N ALA A 254 -0.19 7.62 -3.19
CA ALA A 254 0.75 7.06 -2.23
C ALA A 254 0.18 5.78 -1.63
N ILE A 255 1.07 4.87 -1.24
CA ILE A 255 0.72 3.70 -0.43
C ILE A 255 1.31 3.93 0.94
N VAL A 256 0.46 3.85 1.96
CA VAL A 256 0.82 4.03 3.36
C VAL A 256 0.61 2.69 4.07
N SER A 257 1.62 2.27 4.82
CA SER A 257 1.57 1.07 5.66
C SER A 257 0.82 1.32 6.97
N PHE A 258 0.59 0.26 7.75
CA PHE A 258 -0.18 0.31 8.98
C PHE A 258 0.39 1.30 10.00
N HIS A 259 1.72 1.38 10.12
CA HIS A 259 2.38 2.32 11.05
C HIS A 259 2.61 3.71 10.44
N GLY A 260 1.94 4.04 9.33
CA GLY A 260 2.06 5.35 8.69
C GLY A 260 3.34 5.52 7.86
N ILE A 261 4.07 4.46 7.54
CA ILE A 261 5.28 4.54 6.71
C ILE A 261 4.89 4.52 5.23
N LEU A 262 5.46 5.42 4.44
CA LEU A 262 5.26 5.48 3.00
C LEU A 262 5.93 4.29 2.31
N ALA A 263 5.12 3.39 1.76
CA ALA A 263 5.58 2.30 0.92
C ALA A 263 5.87 2.78 -0.49
N ALA A 264 5.03 3.63 -1.07
CA ALA A 264 5.25 4.16 -2.42
C ALA A 264 4.69 5.57 -2.53
N HIS A 265 5.27 6.38 -3.42
CA HIS A 265 4.80 7.75 -3.65
C HIS A 265 5.03 8.18 -5.10
N SER A 266 3.96 8.52 -5.81
CA SER A 266 3.98 8.68 -7.26
C SER A 266 4.88 9.83 -7.78
N THR A 267 5.06 10.89 -7.00
CA THR A 267 5.81 12.09 -7.41
C THR A 267 7.10 12.34 -6.63
N GLN A 268 7.32 11.63 -5.52
CA GLN A 268 8.44 11.83 -4.59
C GLN A 268 8.96 10.48 -4.06
N PRO A 269 9.60 9.65 -4.91
CA PRO A 269 10.06 8.31 -4.54
C PRO A 269 11.10 8.31 -3.39
N GLU A 270 11.78 9.42 -3.16
CA GLU A 270 12.72 9.62 -2.06
C GLU A 270 12.06 9.55 -0.66
N LEU A 271 10.73 9.63 -0.60
CA LEU A 271 9.97 9.51 0.65
C LEU A 271 9.70 8.06 1.08
N ILE A 272 10.03 7.07 0.25
CA ILE A 272 9.85 5.66 0.62
C ILE A 272 10.57 5.38 1.94
N GLY A 273 9.86 4.74 2.87
CA GLY A 273 10.34 4.42 4.21
C GLY A 273 10.29 5.55 5.22
N LYS A 274 9.87 6.76 4.82
CA LYS A 274 9.62 7.87 5.73
C LYS A 274 8.22 7.80 6.30
N GLN A 275 8.05 8.38 7.49
CA GLN A 275 6.75 8.56 8.12
C GLN A 275 5.86 9.49 7.28
N LEU A 276 4.56 9.24 7.25
CA LEU A 276 3.57 10.02 6.50
C LEU A 276 3.66 11.52 6.81
N GLN A 277 4.01 11.87 8.04
CA GLN A 277 4.25 13.24 8.48
C GLN A 277 5.30 13.99 7.64
N ALA A 278 6.29 13.28 7.07
CA ALA A 278 7.29 13.89 6.19
C ALA A 278 6.66 14.41 4.87
N TRP A 279 5.56 13.80 4.43
CA TRP A 279 4.81 14.24 3.26
C TRP A 279 3.66 15.20 3.62
N ARG A 280 2.94 14.90 4.72
CA ARG A 280 1.72 15.61 5.15
C ARG A 280 1.84 16.10 6.60
N PRO A 281 2.68 17.11 6.89
CA PRO A 281 2.97 17.53 8.27
C PRO A 281 1.75 18.03 9.05
N GLU A 282 0.76 18.61 8.38
CA GLU A 282 -0.43 19.22 9.01
C GLU A 282 -1.67 18.30 9.02
N GLU A 283 -1.73 17.27 8.17
CA GLU A 283 -2.94 16.47 7.90
C GLU A 283 -2.76 14.96 8.16
N TRP A 284 -1.59 14.51 8.62
CA TRP A 284 -1.29 13.09 8.72
C TRP A 284 -2.23 12.32 9.66
N GLN A 285 -2.70 12.93 10.74
CA GLN A 285 -3.60 12.28 11.71
C GLN A 285 -4.95 11.94 11.09
N ALA A 286 -5.56 12.88 10.37
CA ALA A 286 -6.84 12.68 9.68
C ALA A 286 -6.76 11.71 8.49
N THR A 287 -5.54 11.35 8.05
CA THR A 287 -5.31 10.42 6.93
C THR A 287 -5.14 8.97 7.42
N LEU A 288 -4.86 8.75 8.72
CA LEU A 288 -4.68 7.42 9.31
C LEU A 288 -5.92 6.88 10.04
N GLU A 289 -6.93 7.73 10.28
CA GLU A 289 -8.26 7.35 10.81
C GLU A 289 -9.19 6.83 9.72
#